data_AF-A0ABD4VS31-F1
#
_entry.id   AF-A0ABD4VS31-F1
#
_cell.length_a   1.000
_cell.length_b   1.000
_cell.length_c   1.000
_cell.angle_alpha   90.00
_cell.angle_beta   90.00
_cell.angle_gamma   90.00
#
_symmetry.space_group_name_H-M   'P 1'
#
loop_
_entity.id
_entity.type
_entity.pdbx_description
1 polymer ?
#
loop_
_entity_poly.entity_id
_entity_poly.type
_entity_poly.pdbx_seq_one_letter_code
_entity_poly.pdbx_strand_id
1 'polypeptide(L)'
;MKKLLFSLLIIILSTSCSSEKKQLDISGEWTVRLDSTDVGIKESWQGNLFETPMQLPGTTDDAGLGTLNALEPTLSKPQLLYLTRLHNYVGVAWYSREISVFYPGSRTQRLVSCMVLKRDLGPCPME
;
A
#
# COMPACT_ATOMS: atom_id res chain seq x y z
N MET A 1 29.85 40.87 33.22
CA MET A 1 29.37 40.87 31.81
C MET A 1 29.78 39.62 31.01
N LYS A 2 31.03 39.14 31.09
CA LYS A 2 31.46 37.88 30.42
C LYS A 2 30.68 36.60 30.82
N LYS A 3 30.28 36.46 32.09
CA LYS A 3 29.49 35.30 32.56
C LYS A 3 28.05 35.27 32.02
N LEU A 4 27.46 36.45 31.77
CA LEU A 4 26.15 36.60 31.13
C LEU A 4 26.22 36.26 29.64
N LEU A 5 27.30 36.66 28.95
CA LEU A 5 27.56 36.29 27.56
C LEU A 5 27.76 34.78 27.38
N PHE A 6 28.48 34.11 28.28
CA PHE A 6 28.64 32.66 28.26
C PHE A 6 27.33 31.92 28.51
N SER A 7 26.50 32.40 29.43
CA SER A 7 25.18 31.82 29.71
C SER A 7 24.23 31.94 28.51
N LEU A 8 24.27 33.06 27.78
CA LEU A 8 23.42 33.28 26.60
C LEU A 8 23.83 32.36 25.43
N LEU A 9 25.14 32.09 25.28
CA LEU A 9 25.66 31.20 24.25
C LEU A 9 25.22 29.74 24.45
N ILE A 10 25.11 29.28 25.70
CA ILE A 10 24.68 27.91 26.04
C ILE A 10 23.18 27.72 25.76
N ILE A 11 22.36 28.75 26.00
CA ILE A 11 20.91 28.71 25.74
C ILE A 11 20.62 28.64 24.22
N ILE A 12 21.39 29.38 23.40
CA ILE A 12 21.25 29.38 21.94
C ILE A 12 21.67 28.03 21.33
N LEU A 13 22.63 27.33 21.93
CA LEU A 13 23.10 26.02 21.46
C LEU A 13 22.10 24.88 21.75
N SER A 14 21.17 25.10 22.67
CA SER A 14 20.21 24.08 23.13
C SER A 14 18.94 23.99 22.28
N THR A 15 18.72 24.92 21.34
CA THR A 15 17.49 25.02 20.54
C THR A 15 17.54 24.27 19.19
N SER A 16 18.58 23.48 18.92
CA SER A 16 18.71 22.80 17.63
C SER A 16 18.25 21.35 17.68
N CYS A 17 17.38 21.02 16.72
CA CYS A 17 16.95 19.69 16.30
C CYS A 17 15.72 19.11 17.03
N SER A 18 14.56 19.69 16.74
CA SER A 18 13.32 18.91 16.73
C SER A 18 13.01 18.55 15.27
N SER A 19 13.32 17.32 14.86
CA SER A 19 12.95 16.83 13.54
C SER A 19 11.52 16.31 13.63
N GLU A 20 10.54 17.11 13.25
CA GLU A 20 9.15 16.65 13.15
C GLU A 20 9.08 15.46 12.19
N LYS A 21 8.58 14.32 12.70
CA LYS A 21 8.29 13.16 11.87
C LYS A 21 7.14 13.54 10.93
N LYS A 22 7.45 13.82 9.68
CA LYS A 22 6.44 14.02 8.64
C LYS A 22 5.80 12.67 8.32
N GLN A 23 4.60 12.46 8.82
CA GLN A 23 3.75 11.34 8.41
C GLN A 23 2.99 11.76 7.16
N LEU A 24 3.10 10.96 6.10
CA LEU A 24 2.33 11.15 4.88
C LEU A 24 1.24 10.08 4.83
N ASP A 25 0.00 10.51 4.74
CA ASP A 25 -1.10 9.58 4.46
C ASP A 25 -1.04 9.15 3.00
N ILE A 26 -1.01 7.83 2.80
CA ILE A 26 -0.97 7.18 1.48
C ILE A 26 -2.30 6.48 1.15
N SER A 27 -3.33 6.66 1.97
CA SER A 27 -4.69 6.21 1.69
C SER A 27 -5.31 6.94 0.47
N GLY A 28 -6.32 6.34 -0.13
CA GLY A 28 -7.01 6.86 -1.32
C GLY A 28 -6.80 6.00 -2.55
N GLU A 29 -6.70 6.64 -3.71
CA GLU A 29 -6.67 5.97 -5.01
C GLU A 29 -5.27 5.46 -5.38
N TRP A 30 -5.23 4.19 -5.75
CA TRP A 30 -4.07 3.48 -6.27
C TRP A 30 -4.45 2.83 -7.61
N THR A 31 -3.45 2.38 -8.34
CA THR A 31 -3.62 1.47 -9.48
C THR A 31 -3.15 0.08 -9.09
N VAL A 32 -3.81 -0.96 -9.59
CA VAL A 32 -3.56 -2.35 -9.21
C VAL A 32 -3.42 -3.25 -10.43
N ARG A 33 -2.58 -4.28 -10.31
CA ARG A 33 -2.52 -5.40 -11.26
C ARG A 33 -2.40 -6.71 -10.49
N LEU A 34 -3.28 -7.66 -10.82
CA LEU A 34 -3.26 -9.01 -10.25
C LEU A 34 -2.18 -9.85 -10.95
N ASP A 35 -1.34 -10.52 -10.18
CA ASP A 35 -0.22 -11.34 -10.62
C ASP A 35 -0.43 -12.79 -10.16
N SER A 36 -1.41 -13.45 -10.77
CA SER A 36 -1.75 -14.84 -10.47
C SER A 36 -0.63 -15.83 -10.83
N THR A 37 0.31 -15.44 -11.69
CA THR A 37 1.42 -16.27 -12.17
C THR A 37 2.78 -15.89 -11.57
N ASP A 38 2.81 -14.94 -10.62
CA ASP A 38 4.03 -14.46 -9.93
C ASP A 38 5.16 -14.04 -10.89
N VAL A 39 4.80 -13.40 -12.02
CA VAL A 39 5.73 -12.97 -13.07
C VAL A 39 6.17 -11.51 -12.92
N GLY A 40 5.52 -10.72 -12.07
CA GLY A 40 5.71 -9.27 -12.02
C GLY A 40 7.14 -8.84 -11.68
N ILE A 41 7.87 -9.61 -10.87
CA ILE A 41 9.30 -9.37 -10.61
C ILE A 41 10.12 -9.61 -11.88
N LYS A 42 9.87 -10.74 -12.57
CA LYS A 42 10.59 -11.13 -13.80
C LYS A 42 10.35 -10.13 -14.92
N GLU A 43 9.16 -9.59 -15.01
CA GLU A 43 8.75 -8.62 -16.04
C GLU A 43 8.98 -7.16 -15.63
N SER A 44 9.62 -6.91 -14.49
CA SER A 44 9.95 -5.56 -14.01
C SER A 44 8.73 -4.65 -13.88
N TRP A 45 7.64 -5.14 -13.30
CA TRP A 45 6.42 -4.35 -13.10
C TRP A 45 6.59 -3.21 -12.07
N GLN A 46 7.66 -3.22 -11.27
CA GLN A 46 8.03 -2.16 -10.34
C GLN A 46 8.14 -0.81 -11.07
N GLY A 47 7.56 0.23 -10.49
CA GLY A 47 7.62 1.61 -11.00
C GLY A 47 6.63 1.93 -12.11
N ASN A 48 5.88 0.95 -12.62
CA ASN A 48 4.81 1.20 -13.58
C ASN A 48 3.51 1.59 -12.87
N LEU A 49 2.70 2.41 -13.53
CA LEU A 49 1.29 2.58 -13.19
C LEU A 49 0.47 1.53 -13.94
N PHE A 50 -0.65 1.13 -13.34
CA PHE A 50 -1.57 0.15 -13.93
C PHE A 50 -2.87 0.84 -14.35
N GLU A 51 -3.67 0.17 -15.17
CA GLU A 51 -4.92 0.76 -15.70
C GLU A 51 -6.08 0.63 -14.71
N THR A 52 -6.06 -0.38 -13.85
CA THR A 52 -7.17 -0.68 -12.94
C THR A 52 -7.05 0.17 -11.68
N PRO A 53 -7.98 1.08 -11.39
CA PRO A 53 -7.98 1.84 -10.14
C PRO A 53 -8.47 0.99 -8.96
N MET A 54 -8.00 1.30 -7.76
CA MET A 54 -8.43 0.67 -6.51
C MET A 54 -8.27 1.62 -5.32
N GLN A 55 -9.26 1.64 -4.43
CA GLN A 55 -9.19 2.41 -3.18
C GLN A 55 -8.48 1.60 -2.10
N LEU A 56 -7.52 2.24 -1.41
CA LEU A 56 -6.87 1.69 -0.22
C LEU A 56 -7.10 2.58 1.01
N PRO A 57 -7.32 2.00 2.20
CA PRO A 57 -7.41 0.57 2.47
C PRO A 57 -8.70 -0.06 1.91
N GLY A 58 -8.62 -1.30 1.43
CA GLY A 58 -9.73 -2.06 0.84
C GLY A 58 -9.27 -3.45 0.40
N THR A 59 -10.21 -4.35 0.09
CA THR A 59 -9.90 -5.69 -0.42
C THR A 59 -10.12 -5.80 -1.92
N THR A 60 -9.48 -6.77 -2.57
CA THR A 60 -9.74 -7.04 -4.00
C THR A 60 -11.19 -7.45 -4.26
N ASP A 61 -11.83 -8.10 -3.28
CA ASP A 61 -13.24 -8.49 -3.35
C ASP A 61 -14.16 -7.26 -3.42
N ASP A 62 -13.93 -6.28 -2.54
CA ASP A 62 -14.67 -5.00 -2.54
C ASP A 62 -14.44 -4.20 -3.83
N ALA A 63 -13.26 -4.34 -4.45
CA ALA A 63 -12.91 -3.70 -5.71
C ALA A 63 -13.45 -4.45 -6.95
N GLY A 64 -14.13 -5.59 -6.78
CA GLY A 64 -14.61 -6.40 -7.89
C GLY A 64 -13.52 -7.14 -8.66
N LEU A 65 -12.35 -7.33 -8.04
CA LEU A 65 -11.15 -7.89 -8.64
C LEU A 65 -10.95 -9.34 -8.22
N GLY A 66 -10.97 -10.24 -9.20
CA GLY A 66 -10.77 -11.67 -9.01
C GLY A 66 -11.71 -12.49 -9.87
N THR A 67 -11.83 -13.77 -9.55
CA THR A 67 -12.78 -14.68 -10.19
C THR A 67 -14.14 -14.54 -9.52
N LEU A 68 -15.15 -14.20 -10.31
CA LEU A 68 -16.53 -14.13 -9.84
C LEU A 68 -17.00 -15.52 -9.38
N ASN A 69 -17.67 -15.55 -8.24
CA ASN A 69 -18.28 -16.76 -7.70
C ASN A 69 -19.44 -17.23 -8.59
N ALA A 70 -19.41 -18.50 -8.98
CA ALA A 70 -20.42 -19.12 -9.84
C ALA A 70 -21.57 -19.78 -9.06
N LEU A 71 -21.55 -19.75 -7.73
CA LEU A 71 -22.60 -20.35 -6.91
C LEU A 71 -23.85 -19.48 -6.93
N GLU A 72 -24.96 -20.07 -7.39
CA GLU A 72 -26.28 -19.46 -7.33
C GLU A 72 -26.70 -19.18 -5.88
N PRO A 73 -27.29 -18.03 -5.53
CA PRO A 73 -27.68 -17.66 -4.17
C PRO A 73 -28.85 -18.53 -3.66
N THR A 74 -28.57 -19.75 -3.21
CA THR A 74 -29.57 -20.72 -2.74
C THR A 74 -29.27 -21.18 -1.31
N LEU A 75 -30.25 -21.74 -0.61
CA LEU A 75 -30.04 -22.33 0.71
C LEU A 75 -29.51 -23.76 0.59
N SER A 76 -28.35 -23.90 -0.08
CA SER A 76 -27.67 -25.18 -0.31
C SER A 76 -26.48 -25.36 0.64
N LYS A 77 -26.08 -26.62 0.89
CA LYS A 77 -24.98 -26.94 1.83
C LYS A 77 -23.68 -26.15 1.57
N PRO A 78 -23.17 -25.98 0.34
CA PRO A 78 -21.95 -25.21 0.10
C PRO A 78 -22.01 -23.78 0.65
N GLN A 79 -23.18 -23.14 0.56
CA GLN A 79 -23.39 -21.75 0.95
C GLN A 79 -23.66 -21.59 2.45
N LEU A 80 -24.20 -22.63 3.09
CA LEU A 80 -24.46 -22.66 4.53
C LEU A 80 -23.22 -23.06 5.35
N LEU A 81 -22.32 -23.85 4.77
CA LEU A 81 -21.14 -24.38 5.47
C LEU A 81 -19.91 -23.48 5.35
N TYR A 82 -19.80 -22.67 4.29
CA TYR A 82 -18.60 -21.88 4.00
C TYR A 82 -18.92 -20.42 3.69
N LEU A 83 -18.08 -19.50 4.16
CA LEU A 83 -18.11 -18.10 3.75
C LEU A 83 -17.46 -17.96 2.38
N THR A 84 -18.28 -17.85 1.35
CA THR A 84 -17.80 -17.68 -0.03
C THR A 84 -17.73 -16.21 -0.40
N ARG A 85 -16.59 -15.76 -0.92
CA ARG A 85 -16.41 -14.41 -1.45
C ARG A 85 -17.11 -14.23 -2.80
N LEU A 86 -17.47 -12.99 -3.14
CA LEU A 86 -18.12 -12.69 -4.42
C LEU A 86 -17.08 -12.68 -5.55
N HIS A 87 -15.96 -12.01 -5.35
CA HIS A 87 -14.78 -12.05 -6.21
C HIS A 87 -13.64 -12.68 -5.44
N ASN A 88 -13.34 -13.93 -5.76
CA ASN A 88 -12.24 -14.63 -5.12
C ASN A 88 -10.94 -14.37 -5.88
N TYR A 89 -9.94 -13.85 -5.17
CA TYR A 89 -8.57 -13.78 -5.65
C TYR A 89 -7.59 -14.28 -4.61
N VAL A 90 -6.68 -15.15 -5.04
CA VAL A 90 -5.55 -15.68 -4.26
C VAL A 90 -4.31 -15.60 -5.14
N GLY A 91 -3.36 -14.78 -4.75
CA GLY A 91 -2.15 -14.52 -5.54
C GLY A 91 -1.49 -13.22 -5.12
N VAL A 92 -0.43 -12.86 -5.83
CA VAL A 92 0.29 -11.59 -5.62
C VAL A 92 -0.48 -10.46 -6.27
N ALA A 93 -0.63 -9.33 -5.58
CA ALA A 93 -1.19 -8.12 -6.17
C ALA A 93 -0.17 -6.98 -6.11
N TRP A 94 -0.01 -6.30 -7.24
CA TRP A 94 0.86 -5.15 -7.42
C TRP A 94 0.06 -3.87 -7.31
N TYR A 95 0.45 -2.98 -6.41
CA TYR A 95 -0.17 -1.67 -6.21
C TYR A 95 0.82 -0.57 -6.57
N SER A 96 0.36 0.45 -7.27
CA SER A 96 1.17 1.58 -7.69
C SER A 96 0.42 2.89 -7.58
N ARG A 97 1.09 3.92 -7.04
CA ARG A 97 0.55 5.28 -6.91
C ARG A 97 1.67 6.30 -7.09
N GLU A 98 1.40 7.38 -7.80
CA GLU A 98 2.29 8.53 -7.84
C GLU A 98 2.07 9.44 -6.63
N ILE A 99 3.16 9.73 -5.90
CA ILE A 99 3.16 10.54 -4.69
C ILE A 99 4.11 11.72 -4.92
N SER A 100 3.61 12.93 -4.70
CA SER A 100 4.42 14.14 -4.73
C SER A 100 4.91 14.47 -3.33
N VAL A 101 6.22 14.36 -3.10
CA VAL A 101 6.84 14.70 -1.82
C VAL A 101 7.41 16.12 -1.91
N PHE A 102 6.98 16.99 -0.99
CA PHE A 102 7.49 18.35 -0.88
C PHE A 102 8.46 18.49 0.29
N TYR A 103 9.68 18.95 0.01
CA TYR A 103 10.64 19.37 1.02
C TYR A 103 10.84 20.88 0.95
N PRO A 104 10.72 21.61 2.08
CA PRO A 104 10.91 23.06 2.08
C PRO A 104 12.32 23.40 1.62
N GLY A 105 12.42 24.23 0.57
CA GLY A 105 13.68 24.63 -0.05
C GLY A 105 14.19 23.70 -1.16
N SER A 106 13.46 22.65 -1.54
CA SER A 106 13.81 21.79 -2.68
C SER A 106 12.79 21.85 -3.83
N ARG A 107 13.17 21.33 -4.99
CA ARG A 107 12.25 21.03 -6.09
C ARG A 107 11.30 19.90 -5.67
N THR A 108 10.02 19.98 -6.08
CA THR A 108 9.05 18.88 -5.94
C THR A 108 9.56 17.63 -6.64
N GLN A 109 9.57 16.50 -5.92
CA GLN A 109 9.89 15.20 -6.50
C GLN A 109 8.62 14.38 -6.64
N ARG A 110 8.40 13.83 -7.84
CA ARG A 110 7.37 12.83 -8.12
C ARG A 110 8.00 11.46 -7.94
N LEU A 111 7.41 10.64 -7.07
CA LEU A 111 7.84 9.29 -6.79
C LEU A 111 6.70 8.34 -7.12
N VAL A 112 7.00 7.25 -7.82
CA VAL A 112 6.06 6.13 -7.94
C VAL A 112 6.30 5.21 -6.75
N SER A 113 5.31 5.09 -5.87
CA SER A 113 5.33 4.14 -4.77
C SER A 113 4.73 2.84 -5.25
N CYS A 114 5.48 1.74 -5.11
CA CYS A 114 5.01 0.39 -5.42
C CYS A 114 4.97 -0.45 -4.17
N MET A 115 3.86 -1.15 -3.97
CA MET A 115 3.67 -2.12 -2.89
C MET A 115 3.26 -3.46 -3.50
N VAL A 116 3.94 -4.53 -3.06
CA VAL A 116 3.60 -5.90 -3.42
C VAL A 116 2.96 -6.54 -2.20
N LEU A 117 1.69 -6.91 -2.30
CA LEU A 117 1.06 -7.75 -1.28
C LEU A 117 1.18 -9.20 -1.71
N LYS A 118 2.14 -9.89 -1.08
CA LYS A 118 2.27 -11.34 -1.14
C LYS A 118 1.75 -11.90 0.16
N ARG A 119 0.73 -12.75 0.09
CA ARG A 119 0.28 -13.50 1.25
C ARG A 119 1.20 -14.72 1.36
N ASP A 120 1.93 -14.87 2.46
CA ASP A 120 2.70 -16.09 2.78
C ASP A 120 1.74 -17.22 3.17
N LEU A 121 0.82 -17.58 2.27
CA LEU A 121 0.06 -18.80 2.43
C LEU A 121 0.97 -19.94 1.96
N GLY A 122 1.35 -20.80 2.90
CA GLY A 122 1.77 -22.16 2.56
C GLY A 122 0.72 -22.83 1.66
N PRO A 123 1.08 -23.93 0.98
CA PRO A 123 0.18 -24.58 0.03
C PRO A 123 -1.19 -24.83 0.68
N CYS A 124 -2.26 -24.33 0.06
CA CYS A 124 -3.61 -24.70 0.45
C CYS A 124 -3.72 -26.23 0.29
N PRO A 125 -4.19 -26.96 1.31
CA PRO A 125 -4.51 -28.37 1.14
C PRO A 125 -5.56 -28.47 0.03
N MET A 126 -5.21 -29.22 -1.00
CA MET A 126 -6.16 -29.70 -1.99
C MET A 126 -6.94 -30.83 -1.30
N GLU A 127 -8.20 -30.58 -0.93
CA GLU A 127 -9.18 -31.64 -0.69
C GLU A 127 -9.99 -31.91 -1.95
#